data_AF-N4WAF6-F1
#
_entry.id   AF-N4WAF6-F1
#
_cell.length_a   1.000
_cell.length_b   1.000
_cell.length_c   1.000
_cell.angle_alpha   90.00
_cell.angle_beta   90.00
_cell.angle_gamma   90.00
#
_symmetry.space_group_name_H-M   'P 1'
#
loop_
_entity.id
_entity.type
_entity.pdbx_description
1 polymer ?
#
loop_
_entity_poly.entity_id
_entity_poly.type
_entity_poly.pdbx_seq_one_letter_code
_entity_poly.pdbx_strand_id
1 'polypeptide(L)'
;MAFDYGSDSLDIKNPFKKEGLLYLVSGTVILFIGILSVFTLRANIAGNEQLIGWFNLMVCLVLVSGGVSYIAKGLIKISRFYVGRGIPTSLSKNQAKSEKHTSEPSVPYQSQTLEQMIVGRKNPTFKEPTSLLERAVYSMFPKFMFLPYAMRNFINLYIRKIGYSLIGFLFYVLALLSGTVGLTFLSQSSFANWMGIGLLLYLVVIWVFKPIRKKEVIQEKQLSQGQNGHIVWPIVLSVLLPTGIEVLLRQGITLPEAPFNPTFALVLFLLLMTLTFVVSLLLTRIRAEIAEPITETSEFREHWQENVHPKDFFRALDMEMMDLRYKEIPNRIYRELNPNLNMEGSMDKGSFAGDTIQETQPVYQEVDYPDSLQTFRLGSAIAGHLFVVVAAFLLYFAMPAELSLNGLFPSLLFPVILYVFGVSLLMLAHLYWGEIQFKSYLIHFQGEGTYSESKLSVGMSYDDSTRSENTVVRTSYTTYFLVSQIISSTQAQSGANAFRNARYVISLHKADNMMDHLVDRIKYFLADREFIASTVSEKDGKAMEQIFAINEAAASKQKHTDETEKEKRLNQKLHDHQ
;
A
#
# COMPACT_ATOMS: atom_id res chain seq x y z
N MET A 1 2.83 15.52 16.51
CA MET A 1 2.63 14.98 15.15
C MET A 1 1.51 15.78 14.53
N ALA A 2 1.78 16.58 13.50
CA ALA A 2 0.77 17.42 12.86
C ALA A 2 0.00 16.59 11.83
N PHE A 3 -1.32 16.69 11.90
CA PHE A 3 -2.22 16.25 10.84
C PHE A 3 -2.33 17.43 9.87
N ASP A 4 -2.04 17.21 8.59
CA ASP A 4 -2.13 18.26 7.57
C ASP A 4 -3.61 18.53 7.28
N TYR A 5 -4.17 19.52 7.99
CA TYR A 5 -5.58 19.91 7.91
C TYR A 5 -5.80 20.93 6.79
N GLY A 6 -6.93 20.83 6.11
CA GLY A 6 -7.52 21.96 5.40
C GLY A 6 -9.02 21.76 5.19
N SER A 7 -9.68 22.78 4.61
CA SER A 7 -11.15 22.87 4.46
C SER A 7 -11.77 21.62 3.85
N ASP A 8 -11.19 21.17 2.75
CA ASP A 8 -11.59 19.98 1.99
C ASP A 8 -10.75 18.77 2.36
N SER A 9 -11.43 17.68 2.74
CA SER A 9 -10.85 16.36 3.03
C SER A 9 -11.49 15.26 2.17
N LEU A 10 -10.82 14.11 2.05
CA LEU A 10 -11.42 12.90 1.47
C LEU A 10 -12.51 12.37 2.41
N ASP A 11 -13.76 12.28 1.94
CA ASP A 11 -14.92 11.85 2.74
C ASP A 11 -14.97 10.32 2.88
N ILE A 12 -14.10 9.77 3.73
CA ILE A 12 -14.06 8.33 3.99
C ILE A 12 -14.81 8.02 5.28
N LYS A 13 -15.87 7.22 5.18
CA LYS A 13 -16.63 6.73 6.34
C LYS A 13 -15.74 5.80 7.18
N ASN A 14 -15.83 5.91 8.51
CA ASN A 14 -15.09 5.04 9.41
C ASN A 14 -15.54 3.57 9.28
N PRO A 15 -14.70 2.65 8.77
CA PRO A 15 -15.08 1.25 8.56
C PRO A 15 -15.12 0.45 9.88
N PHE A 16 -14.50 0.96 10.94
CA PHE A 16 -14.33 0.25 12.20
C PHE A 16 -15.45 0.47 13.22
N LYS A 17 -16.53 1.20 12.88
CA LYS A 17 -17.62 1.49 13.82
C LYS A 17 -18.29 0.21 14.37
N LYS A 18 -18.64 -0.74 13.49
CA LYS A 18 -19.26 -2.02 13.89
C LYS A 18 -18.30 -2.86 14.74
N GLU A 19 -17.04 -2.92 14.33
CA GLU A 19 -15.98 -3.60 15.08
C GLU A 19 -15.80 -2.97 16.48
N GLY A 20 -15.72 -1.64 16.56
CA GLY A 20 -15.55 -0.90 17.80
C GLY A 20 -16.70 -1.13 18.79
N LEU A 21 -17.93 -1.25 18.30
CA LEU A 21 -19.08 -1.59 19.13
C LEU A 21 -18.93 -2.98 19.77
N LEU A 22 -18.49 -3.98 19.01
CA LEU A 22 -18.23 -5.33 19.55
C LEU A 22 -17.11 -5.32 20.60
N TYR A 23 -16.07 -4.52 20.39
CA TYR A 23 -15.01 -4.29 21.40
C TYR A 23 -15.53 -3.63 22.68
N LEU A 24 -16.45 -2.66 22.57
CA LEU A 24 -17.09 -2.03 23.74
C LEU A 24 -17.95 -3.02 24.52
N VAL A 25 -18.81 -3.77 23.85
CA VAL A 25 -19.71 -4.75 24.48
C VAL A 25 -18.90 -5.83 25.19
N SER A 26 -17.96 -6.47 24.47
CA SER A 26 -17.10 -7.51 25.06
C SER A 26 -16.22 -6.97 26.18
N GLY A 27 -15.63 -5.78 26.01
CA GLY A 27 -14.83 -5.13 27.05
C GLY A 27 -15.61 -4.81 28.32
N THR A 28 -16.87 -4.39 28.19
CA THR A 28 -17.77 -4.12 29.34
C THR A 28 -18.08 -5.40 30.10
N VAL A 29 -18.38 -6.50 29.39
CA VAL A 29 -18.62 -7.81 30.01
C VAL A 29 -17.37 -8.33 30.73
N ILE A 30 -16.20 -8.27 30.08
CA ILE A 30 -14.93 -8.71 30.68
C ILE A 30 -14.57 -7.85 31.90
N LEU A 31 -14.79 -6.53 31.83
CA LEU A 31 -14.57 -5.65 32.96
C LEU A 31 -15.50 -5.98 34.13
N PHE A 32 -16.78 -6.28 33.85
CA PHE A 32 -17.72 -6.70 34.89
C PHE A 32 -17.26 -8.02 35.55
N ILE A 33 -16.82 -9.00 34.78
CA ILE A 33 -16.22 -10.25 35.30
C ILE A 33 -14.98 -9.96 36.16
N GLY A 34 -14.09 -9.06 35.72
CA GLY A 34 -12.92 -8.66 36.48
C GLY A 34 -13.24 -7.91 37.78
N ILE A 35 -14.29 -7.09 37.80
CA ILE A 35 -14.75 -6.45 39.03
C ILE A 35 -15.32 -7.49 40.00
N LEU A 36 -16.15 -8.41 39.51
CA LEU A 36 -16.66 -9.53 40.30
C LEU A 36 -15.52 -10.37 40.89
N SER A 37 -14.46 -10.62 40.12
CA SER A 37 -13.30 -11.38 40.56
C SER A 37 -12.54 -10.71 41.70
N VAL A 38 -12.49 -9.38 41.73
CA VAL A 38 -11.87 -8.64 42.85
C VAL A 38 -12.70 -8.79 44.13
N PHE A 39 -14.03 -8.83 44.05
CA PHE A 39 -14.88 -9.07 45.20
C PHE A 39 -14.72 -10.48 45.76
N THR A 40 -14.63 -11.50 44.90
CA THR A 40 -14.39 -12.88 45.35
C THR A 40 -12.98 -13.08 45.90
N LEU A 41 -11.98 -12.40 45.35
CA LEU A 41 -10.62 -12.39 45.87
C LEU A 41 -10.56 -11.93 47.33
N ARG A 42 -11.29 -10.86 47.69
CA ARG A 42 -11.34 -10.35 49.06
C ARG A 42 -11.86 -11.40 50.05
N ALA A 43 -12.87 -12.18 49.65
CA ALA A 43 -13.41 -13.25 50.48
C ALA A 43 -12.40 -14.40 50.67
N ASN A 44 -11.63 -14.72 49.62
CA ASN A 44 -10.68 -15.85 49.63
C ASN A 44 -9.34 -15.51 50.33
N ILE A 45 -8.86 -14.26 50.27
CA ILE A 45 -7.61 -13.84 50.94
C ILE A 45 -7.75 -13.91 52.48
N ALA A 46 -8.95 -13.75 53.02
CA ALA A 46 -9.18 -13.83 54.46
C ALA A 46 -8.94 -15.23 55.06
N GLY A 47 -8.85 -16.29 54.23
CA GLY A 47 -8.73 -17.68 54.69
C GLY A 47 -7.57 -18.52 54.13
N ASN A 48 -6.83 -18.04 53.12
CA ASN A 48 -5.84 -18.85 52.38
C ASN A 48 -4.37 -18.43 52.57
N GLU A 49 -3.45 -19.36 52.26
CA GLU A 49 -2.01 -19.11 52.17
C GLU A 49 -1.67 -17.93 51.23
N GLN A 50 -0.66 -17.14 51.61
CA GLN A 50 -0.27 -15.90 50.96
C GLN A 50 0.00 -16.06 49.43
N LEU A 51 0.53 -17.21 49.01
CA LEU A 51 0.84 -17.50 47.60
C LEU A 51 -0.40 -17.62 46.69
N ILE A 52 -1.48 -18.24 47.18
CA ILE A 52 -2.74 -18.39 46.42
C ILE A 52 -3.40 -17.02 46.24
N GLY A 53 -3.33 -16.18 47.28
CA GLY A 53 -3.80 -14.79 47.22
C GLY A 53 -3.11 -13.98 46.12
N TRP A 54 -1.78 -14.09 45.99
CA TRP A 54 -1.02 -13.42 44.93
C TRP A 54 -1.37 -13.92 43.53
N PHE A 55 -1.56 -15.23 43.35
CA PHE A 55 -1.96 -15.80 42.06
C PHE A 55 -3.37 -15.31 41.64
N ASN A 56 -4.34 -15.38 42.56
CA ASN A 56 -5.70 -14.91 42.28
C ASN A 56 -5.75 -13.40 42.04
N LEU A 57 -4.90 -12.62 42.73
CA LEU A 57 -4.70 -11.19 42.45
C LEU A 57 -4.20 -10.95 41.02
N MET A 58 -3.21 -11.73 40.57
CA MET A 58 -2.70 -11.64 39.19
C MET A 58 -3.81 -11.90 38.17
N VAL A 59 -4.64 -12.92 38.38
CA VAL A 59 -5.78 -13.22 37.51
C VAL A 59 -6.78 -12.06 37.49
N CYS A 60 -7.11 -11.46 38.64
CA CYS A 60 -7.98 -10.28 38.72
C CYS A 60 -7.41 -9.11 37.92
N LEU A 61 -6.12 -8.82 38.07
CA LEU A 61 -5.45 -7.73 37.36
C LEU A 61 -5.48 -7.95 35.84
N VAL A 62 -5.30 -9.20 35.38
CA VAL A 62 -5.40 -9.55 33.96
C VAL A 62 -6.82 -9.31 33.44
N LEU A 63 -7.86 -9.70 34.17
CA LEU A 63 -9.26 -9.50 33.76
C LEU A 63 -9.64 -8.01 33.71
N VAL A 64 -9.32 -7.25 34.76
CA VAL A 64 -9.63 -5.80 34.82
C VAL A 64 -8.87 -5.04 33.74
N SER A 65 -7.55 -5.26 33.63
CA SER A 65 -6.73 -4.59 32.60
C SER A 65 -7.15 -4.99 31.19
N GLY A 66 -7.52 -6.26 30.98
CA GLY A 66 -8.08 -6.76 29.72
C GLY A 66 -9.37 -6.06 29.34
N GLY A 67 -10.32 -5.95 30.27
CA GLY A 67 -11.60 -5.26 30.07
C GLY A 67 -11.42 -3.78 29.71
N VAL A 68 -10.61 -3.05 30.48
CA VAL A 68 -10.28 -1.64 30.20
C VAL A 68 -9.60 -1.50 28.83
N SER A 69 -8.66 -2.38 28.49
CA SER A 69 -7.99 -2.36 27.19
C SER A 69 -8.95 -2.56 26.02
N TYR A 70 -9.93 -3.46 26.15
CA TYR A 70 -10.94 -3.70 25.13
C TYR A 70 -11.88 -2.51 24.97
N ILE A 71 -12.32 -1.90 26.07
CA ILE A 71 -13.12 -0.66 26.04
C ILE A 71 -12.35 0.46 25.35
N ALA A 72 -11.09 0.69 25.72
CA ALA A 72 -10.25 1.71 25.11
C ALA A 72 -10.08 1.50 23.59
N LYS A 73 -9.84 0.25 23.16
CA LYS A 73 -9.79 -0.11 21.72
C LYS A 73 -11.12 0.16 21.01
N GLY A 74 -12.25 -0.15 21.66
CA GLY A 74 -13.59 0.11 21.14
C GLY A 74 -13.88 1.60 20.96
N LEU A 75 -13.58 2.41 21.98
CA LEU A 75 -13.74 3.87 21.93
C LEU A 75 -12.90 4.50 20.81
N ILE A 76 -11.63 4.10 20.68
CA ILE A 76 -10.76 4.59 19.59
C ILE A 76 -11.34 4.22 18.21
N LYS A 77 -11.88 3.01 18.06
CA LYS A 77 -12.47 2.56 16.78
C LYS A 77 -13.78 3.27 16.42
N ILE A 78 -14.59 3.67 17.41
CA ILE A 78 -15.85 4.40 17.18
C ILE A 78 -15.61 5.90 16.98
N SER A 79 -14.55 6.43 17.60
CA SER A 79 -14.18 7.84 17.51
C SER A 79 -14.00 8.33 16.07
N ARG A 80 -13.94 9.65 15.91
CA ARG A 80 -13.81 10.29 14.60
C ARG A 80 -12.59 9.73 13.85
N PHE A 81 -12.83 9.35 12.60
CA PHE A 81 -11.80 8.87 11.70
C PHE A 81 -11.18 10.07 11.00
N TYR A 82 -9.91 10.34 11.27
CA TYR A 82 -9.21 11.52 10.76
C TYR A 82 -8.52 11.21 9.42
N VAL A 83 -8.81 12.00 8.39
CA VAL A 83 -8.25 11.87 7.04
C VAL A 83 -7.65 13.20 6.59
N GLY A 84 -6.32 13.27 6.50
CA GLY A 84 -5.58 14.50 6.22
C GLY A 84 -5.38 14.75 4.73
N ARG A 85 -4.84 15.93 4.40
CA ARG A 85 -4.35 16.26 3.05
C ARG A 85 -2.99 15.57 2.87
N GLY A 86 -2.78 14.84 1.76
CA GLY A 86 -1.58 14.00 1.56
C GLY A 86 -1.72 12.53 2.00
N ILE A 87 -2.93 12.11 2.40
CA ILE A 87 -3.31 10.71 2.60
C ILE A 87 -4.11 10.24 1.38
N PRO A 88 -3.95 8.99 0.90
CA PRO A 88 -3.10 7.90 1.42
C PRO A 88 -1.62 8.07 1.09
N THR A 89 -0.73 7.25 1.65
CA THR A 89 0.70 7.27 1.27
C THR A 89 0.92 7.01 -0.22
N SER A 90 1.92 7.66 -0.79
CA SER A 90 2.31 7.53 -2.20
C SER A 90 2.84 6.14 -2.57
N LEU A 91 2.74 5.82 -3.87
CA LEU A 91 3.23 4.54 -4.42
C LEU A 91 4.76 4.51 -4.42
N SER A 92 5.36 5.61 -4.90
CA SER A 92 6.79 5.89 -4.81
C SER A 92 7.04 7.17 -4.02
N LYS A 93 8.31 7.50 -3.75
CA LYS A 93 8.67 8.67 -2.96
C LYS A 93 8.21 9.92 -3.71
N ASN A 94 7.34 10.72 -3.10
CA ASN A 94 6.90 11.95 -3.73
C ASN A 94 8.07 12.94 -3.83
N GLN A 95 8.35 13.41 -5.05
CA GLN A 95 9.39 14.38 -5.37
C GLN A 95 8.82 15.80 -5.50
N ALA A 96 7.49 15.98 -5.42
CA ALA A 96 6.85 17.29 -5.58
C ALA A 96 7.43 18.35 -4.63
N LYS A 97 7.80 19.51 -5.19
CA LYS A 97 8.42 20.62 -4.45
C LYS A 97 7.55 21.15 -3.29
N SER A 98 6.22 21.10 -3.45
CA SER A 98 5.25 21.55 -2.44
C SER A 98 5.14 20.62 -1.23
N GLU A 99 5.42 19.32 -1.39
CA GLU A 99 5.22 18.30 -0.35
C GLU A 99 6.54 17.76 0.23
N LYS A 100 7.67 18.47 0.04
CA LYS A 100 8.98 18.06 0.58
C LYS A 100 9.03 17.86 2.10
N HIS A 101 8.12 18.50 2.84
CA HIS A 101 8.02 18.41 4.29
C HIS A 101 7.17 17.21 4.76
N THR A 102 6.43 16.58 3.86
CA THR A 102 5.54 15.45 4.17
C THR A 102 6.36 14.18 4.33
N SER A 103 6.31 13.59 5.53
CA SER A 103 7.01 12.34 5.81
C SER A 103 6.13 11.13 5.45
N GLU A 104 6.60 10.34 4.48
CA GLU A 104 6.00 9.09 4.03
C GLU A 104 6.83 7.90 4.52
N PRO A 105 6.43 7.22 5.62
CA PRO A 105 7.28 6.24 6.29
C PRO A 105 7.39 4.90 5.56
N SER A 106 6.44 4.54 4.69
CA SER A 106 6.41 3.25 4.01
C SER A 106 5.92 3.38 2.58
N VAL A 107 6.87 3.40 1.65
CA VAL A 107 6.63 3.51 0.22
C VAL A 107 7.15 2.22 -0.45
N PRO A 108 6.28 1.42 -1.08
CA PRO A 108 6.66 0.10 -1.58
C PRO A 108 7.40 0.11 -2.92
N TYR A 109 7.24 1.15 -3.76
CA TYR A 109 7.79 1.16 -5.11
C TYR A 109 8.86 2.23 -5.32
N GLN A 110 9.76 1.96 -6.27
CA GLN A 110 10.66 2.96 -6.84
C GLN A 110 10.06 3.49 -8.15
N SER A 111 10.48 4.69 -8.58
CA SER A 111 9.95 5.29 -9.82
C SER A 111 10.22 4.41 -11.05
N GLN A 112 11.38 3.75 -11.10
CA GLN A 112 11.73 2.78 -12.13
C GLN A 112 10.81 1.55 -12.10
N THR A 113 10.36 1.14 -10.92
CA THR A 113 9.41 0.02 -10.80
C THR A 113 8.04 0.41 -11.36
N LEU A 114 7.58 1.65 -11.11
CA LEU A 114 6.33 2.16 -11.65
C LEU A 114 6.39 2.29 -13.17
N GLU A 115 7.50 2.78 -13.72
CA GLU A 115 7.73 2.81 -15.17
C GLU A 115 7.62 1.40 -15.77
N GLN A 116 8.32 0.43 -15.18
CA GLN A 116 8.26 -0.97 -15.62
C GLN A 116 6.86 -1.59 -15.50
N MET A 117 6.03 -1.12 -14.56
CA MET A 117 4.63 -1.57 -14.46
C MET A 117 3.81 -1.11 -15.66
N ILE A 118 3.92 0.16 -15.99
CA ILE A 118 3.12 0.81 -17.03
C ILE A 118 3.58 0.35 -18.42
N VAL A 119 4.88 0.45 -18.69
CA VAL A 119 5.50 0.08 -19.98
C VAL A 119 5.42 -1.43 -20.19
N GLY A 120 5.80 -2.20 -19.16
CA GLY A 120 5.82 -3.65 -19.22
C GLY A 120 4.46 -4.32 -19.01
N ARG A 121 3.40 -3.54 -18.77
CA ARG A 121 2.03 -4.02 -18.53
C ARG A 121 1.99 -5.17 -17.51
N LYS A 122 2.77 -5.01 -16.43
CA LYS A 122 3.02 -6.05 -15.41
C LYS A 122 2.85 -5.48 -14.00
N ASN A 123 2.48 -6.33 -13.05
CA ASN A 123 2.34 -5.92 -11.65
C ASN A 123 3.32 -6.69 -10.73
N PRO A 124 4.48 -6.10 -10.36
CA PRO A 124 5.50 -6.74 -9.52
C PRO A 124 5.08 -6.86 -8.04
N THR A 125 3.90 -6.36 -7.68
CA THR A 125 3.29 -6.56 -6.35
C THR A 125 2.98 -8.02 -6.11
N PHE A 126 2.68 -8.78 -7.16
CA PHE A 126 2.35 -10.20 -7.09
C PHE A 126 3.64 -11.03 -7.14
N LYS A 127 4.12 -11.41 -5.95
CA LYS A 127 5.30 -12.25 -5.76
C LYS A 127 4.87 -13.69 -5.52
N GLU A 128 5.60 -14.64 -6.12
CA GLU A 128 5.34 -16.06 -5.95
C GLU A 128 5.65 -16.55 -4.52
N PRO A 129 4.89 -17.53 -4.01
CA PRO A 129 5.18 -18.15 -2.73
C PRO A 129 6.48 -18.97 -2.77
N THR A 130 7.27 -18.87 -1.71
CA THR A 130 8.60 -19.51 -1.63
C THR A 130 8.57 -20.82 -0.84
N SER A 131 7.69 -20.93 0.15
CA SER A 131 7.61 -22.13 0.99
C SER A 131 6.78 -23.24 0.33
N LEU A 132 7.12 -24.51 0.62
CA LEU A 132 6.36 -25.67 0.15
C LEU A 132 4.88 -25.62 0.58
N LEU A 133 4.61 -25.26 1.83
CA LEU A 133 3.24 -25.18 2.35
C LEU A 133 2.43 -24.06 1.68
N GLU A 134 3.07 -22.91 1.43
CA GLU A 134 2.45 -21.80 0.71
C GLU A 134 2.14 -22.21 -0.73
N ARG A 135 3.10 -22.84 -1.43
CA ARG A 135 2.91 -23.35 -2.79
C ARG A 135 1.78 -24.37 -2.88
N ALA A 136 1.65 -25.27 -1.90
CA ALA A 136 0.55 -26.24 -1.86
C ALA A 136 -0.82 -25.54 -1.78
N VAL A 137 -0.97 -24.55 -0.90
CA VAL A 137 -2.24 -23.81 -0.77
C VAL A 137 -2.53 -22.97 -2.02
N TYR A 138 -1.52 -22.32 -2.60
CA TYR A 138 -1.69 -21.50 -3.80
C TYR A 138 -1.92 -22.34 -5.05
N SER A 139 -1.44 -23.59 -5.08
CA SER A 139 -1.80 -24.55 -6.14
C SER A 139 -3.27 -24.95 -6.07
N MET A 140 -3.85 -25.04 -4.87
CA MET A 140 -5.29 -25.32 -4.69
C MET A 140 -6.15 -24.07 -4.93
N PHE A 141 -5.64 -22.89 -4.59
CA PHE A 141 -6.32 -21.60 -4.75
C PHE A 141 -5.42 -20.58 -5.49
N PRO A 142 -5.29 -20.67 -6.82
CA PRO A 142 -4.36 -19.82 -7.59
C PRO A 142 -4.67 -18.33 -7.47
N LYS A 143 -5.95 -17.97 -7.32
CA LYS A 143 -6.39 -16.57 -7.17
C LYS A 143 -5.88 -15.88 -5.90
N PHE A 144 -5.36 -16.62 -4.92
CA PHE A 144 -4.80 -16.03 -3.68
C PHE A 144 -3.58 -15.16 -3.95
N MET A 145 -2.89 -15.38 -5.07
CA MET A 145 -1.78 -14.54 -5.50
C MET A 145 -2.18 -13.07 -5.67
N PHE A 146 -3.42 -12.83 -6.13
CA PHE A 146 -3.97 -11.52 -6.49
C PHE A 146 -4.66 -10.78 -5.35
N LEU A 147 -4.59 -11.33 -4.13
CA LEU A 147 -5.13 -10.65 -2.95
C LEU A 147 -4.32 -9.39 -2.61
N PRO A 148 -4.96 -8.40 -1.96
CA PRO A 148 -4.25 -7.28 -1.36
C PRO A 148 -3.09 -7.76 -0.48
N TYR A 149 -1.97 -7.03 -0.51
CA TYR A 149 -0.72 -7.44 0.12
C TYR A 149 -0.90 -7.89 1.59
N ALA A 150 -1.64 -7.11 2.38
CA ALA A 150 -1.87 -7.40 3.80
C ALA A 150 -2.61 -8.73 4.00
N MET A 151 -3.63 -9.02 3.19
CA MET A 151 -4.38 -10.29 3.23
C MET A 151 -3.51 -11.46 2.82
N ARG A 152 -2.73 -11.29 1.75
CA ARG A 152 -1.81 -12.30 1.24
C ARG A 152 -0.70 -12.63 2.26
N ASN A 153 -0.15 -11.62 2.90
CA ASN A 153 0.88 -11.81 3.91
C ASN A 153 0.31 -12.46 5.19
N PHE A 154 -0.89 -12.05 5.61
CA PHE A 154 -1.58 -12.70 6.73
C PHE A 154 -1.81 -14.20 6.47
N ILE A 155 -2.35 -14.58 5.29
CA ILE A 155 -2.61 -15.99 4.98
C ILE A 155 -1.30 -16.80 4.95
N ASN A 156 -0.21 -16.24 4.42
CA ASN A 156 1.10 -16.90 4.42
C ASN A 156 1.65 -17.13 5.84
N LEU A 157 1.61 -16.10 6.69
CA LEU A 157 2.02 -16.22 8.10
C LEU A 157 1.15 -17.24 8.84
N TYR A 158 -0.15 -17.27 8.54
CA TYR A 158 -1.11 -18.16 9.16
C TYR A 158 -0.92 -19.62 8.71
N ILE A 159 -0.74 -19.87 7.41
CA ILE A 159 -0.40 -21.19 6.86
C ILE A 159 0.89 -21.72 7.48
N ARG A 160 1.94 -20.88 7.60
CA ARG A 160 3.20 -21.28 8.25
C ARG A 160 2.99 -21.72 9.69
N LYS A 161 2.24 -20.95 10.48
CA LYS A 161 1.92 -21.29 11.87
C LYS A 161 1.15 -22.61 12.00
N ILE A 162 0.14 -22.81 11.15
CA ILE A 162 -0.63 -24.04 11.12
C ILE A 162 0.25 -25.21 10.68
N GLY A 163 1.08 -25.02 9.65
CA GLY A 163 2.06 -26.00 9.20
C GLY A 163 2.97 -26.49 10.30
N TYR A 164 3.60 -25.57 11.05
CA TYR A 164 4.45 -25.95 12.20
C TYR A 164 3.66 -26.63 13.32
N SER A 165 2.41 -26.22 13.55
CA SER A 165 1.54 -26.87 14.54
C SER A 165 1.18 -28.30 14.12
N LEU A 166 0.79 -28.51 12.85
CA LEU A 166 0.48 -29.83 12.28
C LEU A 166 1.69 -30.75 12.26
N ILE A 167 2.88 -30.22 11.97
CA ILE A 167 4.14 -30.94 12.07
C ILE A 167 4.36 -31.43 13.52
N GLY A 168 4.12 -30.56 14.52
CA GLY A 168 4.16 -30.96 15.94
C GLY A 168 3.15 -32.06 16.30
N PHE A 169 1.91 -31.94 15.81
CA PHE A 169 0.90 -32.99 15.99
C PHE A 169 1.29 -34.31 15.31
N LEU A 170 1.87 -34.25 14.10
CA LEU A 170 2.33 -35.43 13.39
C LEU A 170 3.39 -36.18 14.20
N PHE A 171 4.33 -35.47 14.82
CA PHE A 171 5.33 -36.09 15.71
C PHE A 171 4.73 -36.76 16.92
N TYR A 172 3.76 -36.11 17.54
CA TYR A 172 3.04 -36.70 18.66
C TYR A 172 2.29 -37.97 18.25
N VAL A 173 1.57 -37.94 17.13
CA VAL A 173 0.83 -39.10 16.62
C VAL A 173 1.79 -40.24 16.23
N LEU A 174 2.90 -39.96 15.55
CA LEU A 174 3.89 -40.98 15.17
C LEU A 174 4.52 -41.65 16.40
N ALA A 175 4.85 -40.87 17.43
CA ALA A 175 5.39 -41.41 18.68
C ALA A 175 4.36 -42.27 19.42
N LEU A 176 3.10 -41.86 19.46
CA LEU A 176 2.00 -42.67 20.01
C LEU A 176 1.81 -43.97 19.23
N LEU A 177 1.78 -43.89 17.89
CA LEU A 177 1.62 -45.06 17.03
C LEU A 177 2.73 -46.09 17.28
N SER A 178 3.98 -45.64 17.39
CA SER A 178 5.12 -46.50 17.74
C SER A 178 4.90 -47.26 19.07
N GLY A 179 4.34 -46.60 20.08
CA GLY A 179 3.98 -47.24 21.35
C GLY A 179 2.82 -48.23 21.24
N THR A 180 1.80 -47.93 20.42
CA THR A 180 0.62 -48.79 20.26
C THR A 180 0.87 -50.02 19.39
N VAL A 181 1.72 -49.91 18.38
CA VAL A 181 2.09 -51.01 17.48
C VAL A 181 3.02 -52.01 18.19
N GLY A 182 3.47 -51.70 19.42
CA GLY A 182 4.34 -52.57 20.21
C GLY A 182 5.79 -52.54 19.77
N LEU A 183 6.18 -51.57 18.93
CA LEU A 183 7.59 -51.32 18.58
C LEU A 183 8.39 -50.87 19.82
N THR A 184 7.72 -50.33 20.83
CA THR A 184 8.33 -49.78 22.05
C THR A 184 7.46 -50.06 23.28
N PHE A 185 8.06 -50.17 24.47
CA PHE A 185 7.34 -50.33 25.76
C PHE A 185 6.67 -49.02 26.26
N LEU A 186 6.57 -48.00 25.41
CA LEU A 186 6.15 -46.64 25.80
C LEU A 186 4.68 -46.56 26.21
N SER A 187 3.81 -47.42 25.68
CA SER A 187 2.35 -47.40 25.93
C SER A 187 1.94 -47.76 27.35
N GLN A 188 2.81 -48.43 28.11
CA GLN A 188 2.58 -48.79 29.52
C GLN A 188 3.06 -47.70 30.50
N SER A 189 3.64 -46.60 29.99
CA SER A 189 4.25 -45.54 30.79
C SER A 189 3.50 -44.21 30.64
N SER A 190 3.73 -43.26 31.58
CA SER A 190 3.21 -41.89 31.49
C SER A 190 3.83 -41.03 30.39
N PHE A 191 4.69 -41.60 29.54
CA PHE A 191 5.42 -40.88 28.48
C PHE A 191 4.50 -40.15 27.50
N ALA A 192 3.40 -40.79 27.07
CA ALA A 192 2.43 -40.20 26.16
C ALA A 192 1.85 -38.86 26.68
N ASN A 193 1.61 -38.79 27.99
CA ASN A 193 1.09 -37.59 28.63
C ASN A 193 2.18 -36.51 28.74
N TRP A 194 3.41 -36.87 29.10
CA TRP A 194 4.53 -35.93 29.11
C TRP A 194 4.82 -35.34 27.73
N MET A 195 4.80 -36.15 26.68
CA MET A 195 4.97 -35.68 25.32
C MET A 195 3.81 -34.75 24.89
N GLY A 196 2.57 -35.07 25.28
CA GLY A 196 1.42 -34.23 24.99
C GLY A 196 1.47 -32.87 25.72
N ILE A 197 1.98 -32.84 26.97
CA ILE A 197 2.24 -31.59 27.70
C ILE A 197 3.33 -30.78 26.98
N GLY A 198 4.41 -31.44 26.54
CA GLY A 198 5.46 -30.80 25.74
C GLY A 198 4.93 -30.18 24.45
N LEU A 199 4.06 -30.90 23.73
CA LEU A 199 3.37 -30.39 22.54
C LEU A 199 2.48 -29.18 22.87
N LEU A 200 1.70 -29.24 23.95
CA LEU A 200 0.87 -28.10 24.37
C LEU A 200 1.71 -26.86 24.66
N LEU A 201 2.83 -27.00 25.39
CA LEU A 201 3.73 -25.89 25.65
C LEU A 201 4.32 -25.32 24.36
N TYR A 202 4.72 -26.18 23.42
CA TYR A 202 5.19 -25.77 22.09
C TYR A 202 4.12 -24.96 21.32
N LEU A 203 2.87 -25.44 21.33
CA LEU A 203 1.75 -24.76 20.68
C LEU A 203 1.45 -23.41 21.35
N VAL A 204 1.43 -23.35 22.69
CA VAL A 204 1.30 -22.10 23.45
C VAL A 204 2.41 -21.13 23.05
N VAL A 205 3.66 -21.58 22.89
CA VAL A 205 4.76 -20.71 22.49
C VAL A 205 4.57 -20.11 21.10
N ILE A 206 4.14 -20.91 20.13
CA ILE A 206 3.90 -20.43 18.76
C ILE A 206 2.73 -19.44 18.70
N TRP A 207 1.68 -19.70 19.48
CA TRP A 207 0.42 -18.98 19.33
C TRP A 207 0.25 -17.80 20.30
N VAL A 208 0.73 -17.92 21.54
CA VAL A 208 0.65 -16.87 22.57
C VAL A 208 1.84 -15.92 22.52
N PHE A 209 3.09 -16.43 22.47
CA PHE A 209 4.28 -15.57 22.56
C PHE A 209 4.68 -14.94 21.22
N LYS A 210 4.27 -15.56 20.11
CA LYS A 210 4.53 -15.04 18.75
C LYS A 210 3.22 -14.76 17.98
N PRO A 211 2.23 -14.01 18.51
CA PRO A 211 0.97 -13.77 17.82
C PRO A 211 1.22 -13.00 16.53
N ILE A 212 0.39 -13.20 15.49
CA ILE A 212 0.52 -12.46 14.23
C ILE A 212 0.24 -10.99 14.52
N ARG A 213 1.27 -10.13 14.45
CA ARG A 213 1.14 -8.71 14.80
C ARG A 213 0.69 -7.91 13.59
N LYS A 214 -0.10 -6.85 13.81
CA LYS A 214 -0.50 -5.91 12.73
C LYS A 214 0.68 -5.38 11.92
N LYS A 215 1.80 -5.07 12.59
CA LYS A 215 3.02 -4.59 11.92
C LYS A 215 3.61 -5.62 10.96
N GLU A 216 3.57 -6.90 11.31
CA GLU A 216 4.11 -8.00 10.47
C GLU A 216 3.27 -8.23 9.23
N VAL A 217 1.96 -8.01 9.33
CA VAL A 217 1.01 -8.13 8.22
C VAL A 217 1.17 -6.98 7.22
N ILE A 218 1.45 -5.77 7.71
CA ILE A 218 1.45 -4.53 6.91
C ILE A 218 2.84 -4.20 6.35
N GLN A 219 3.92 -4.48 7.09
CA GLN A 219 5.27 -4.17 6.62
C GLN A 219 5.79 -5.23 5.66
N GLU A 220 6.42 -4.78 4.58
CA GLU A 220 7.16 -5.64 3.67
C GLU A 220 8.47 -6.12 4.30
N LYS A 221 8.36 -7.07 5.25
CA LYS A 221 9.48 -7.96 5.55
C LYS A 221 9.49 -9.00 4.46
N GLN A 222 10.60 -9.09 3.74
CA GLN A 222 10.80 -9.99 2.61
C GLN A 222 10.20 -11.38 2.92
N LEU A 223 9.10 -11.71 2.22
CA LEU A 223 8.39 -13.00 2.29
C LEU A 223 9.29 -14.22 1.96
N SER A 224 10.55 -13.97 1.58
CA SER A 224 11.52 -14.91 1.03
C SER A 224 12.42 -15.62 2.07
N GLN A 225 12.39 -15.29 3.35
CA GLN A 225 13.09 -16.09 4.38
C GLN A 225 12.23 -17.28 4.83
N GLY A 226 11.94 -18.19 3.89
CA GLY A 226 11.47 -19.54 4.20
C GLY A 226 12.67 -20.48 4.27
N GLN A 227 13.35 -20.58 5.40
CA GLN A 227 14.36 -21.64 5.58
C GLN A 227 13.66 -22.98 5.80
N ASN A 228 13.60 -23.80 4.75
CA ASN A 228 13.06 -25.16 4.79
C ASN A 228 13.85 -26.10 5.75
N GLY A 229 15.02 -25.68 6.24
CA GLY A 229 15.86 -26.45 7.17
C GLY A 229 15.24 -26.72 8.55
N HIS A 230 14.20 -25.99 8.95
CA HIS A 230 13.56 -26.19 10.27
C HIS A 230 12.60 -27.38 10.35
N ILE A 231 12.30 -28.07 9.24
CA ILE A 231 11.37 -29.21 9.22
C ILE A 231 12.09 -30.54 9.53
N VAL A 232 13.36 -30.66 9.13
CA VAL A 232 14.14 -31.90 9.30
C VAL A 232 14.41 -32.20 10.78
N TRP A 233 14.81 -31.19 11.54
CA TRP A 233 15.14 -31.34 12.96
C TRP A 233 14.03 -31.97 13.80
N PRO A 234 12.77 -31.52 13.73
CA PRO A 234 11.74 -32.13 14.55
C PRO A 234 11.30 -33.51 14.03
N ILE A 235 11.52 -33.87 12.75
CA ILE A 235 11.39 -35.26 12.26
C ILE A 235 12.42 -36.16 12.94
N VAL A 236 13.69 -35.75 12.91
CA VAL A 236 14.78 -36.47 13.56
C VAL A 236 14.49 -36.58 15.07
N LEU A 237 14.08 -35.49 15.71
CA LEU A 237 13.73 -35.46 17.13
C LEU A 237 12.58 -36.42 17.46
N SER A 238 11.57 -36.55 16.60
CA SER A 238 10.41 -37.42 16.83
C SER A 238 10.73 -38.91 16.81
N VAL A 239 11.84 -39.31 16.20
CA VAL A 239 12.33 -40.70 16.20
C VAL A 239 13.33 -40.90 17.34
N LEU A 240 14.26 -39.95 17.53
CA LEU A 240 15.31 -40.04 18.55
C LEU A 240 14.78 -39.92 19.99
N LEU A 241 13.77 -39.08 20.25
CA LEU A 241 13.22 -38.91 21.60
C LEU A 241 12.55 -40.18 22.11
N PRO A 242 11.58 -40.79 21.39
CA PRO A 242 10.94 -42.03 21.83
C PRO A 242 11.93 -43.17 22.00
N THR A 243 12.87 -43.33 21.06
CA THR A 243 13.88 -44.40 21.13
C THR A 243 14.87 -44.20 22.28
N GLY A 244 15.36 -42.98 22.51
CA GLY A 244 16.23 -42.67 23.64
C GLY A 244 15.55 -42.92 24.99
N ILE A 245 14.27 -42.56 25.11
CA ILE A 245 13.49 -42.78 26.33
C ILE A 245 13.17 -44.26 26.54
N GLU A 246 12.94 -45.01 25.47
CA GLU A 246 12.79 -46.46 25.57
C GLU A 246 14.05 -47.13 26.12
N VAL A 247 15.24 -46.71 25.69
CA VAL A 247 16.52 -47.23 26.24
C VAL A 247 16.60 -46.97 27.75
N LEU A 248 16.21 -45.76 28.20
CA LEU A 248 16.19 -45.41 29.62
C LEU A 248 15.16 -46.24 30.41
N LEU A 249 13.98 -46.47 29.84
CA LEU A 249 12.95 -47.32 30.46
C LEU A 249 13.44 -48.78 30.57
N ARG A 250 14.12 -49.30 29.54
CA ARG A 250 14.73 -50.65 29.57
C ARG A 250 15.88 -50.76 30.58
N GLN A 251 16.56 -49.67 30.90
CA GLN A 251 17.57 -49.59 31.98
C GLN A 251 16.95 -49.54 33.39
N GLY A 252 15.62 -49.60 33.51
CA GLY A 252 14.90 -49.65 34.79
C GLY A 252 14.58 -48.28 35.39
N ILE A 253 14.77 -47.18 34.64
CA ILE A 253 14.40 -45.84 35.09
C ILE A 253 12.89 -45.67 34.89
N THR A 254 12.12 -45.58 35.97
CA THR A 254 10.68 -45.31 35.89
C THR A 254 10.41 -43.81 35.70
N LEU A 255 9.56 -43.45 34.75
CA LEU A 255 9.13 -42.07 34.56
C LEU A 255 8.09 -41.70 35.62
N PRO A 256 8.13 -40.47 36.20
CA PRO A 256 7.10 -40.01 37.11
C PRO A 256 5.75 -39.90 36.38
N GLU A 257 4.67 -40.12 37.12
CA GLU A 257 3.32 -39.91 36.59
C GLU A 257 3.14 -38.46 36.13
N ALA A 258 2.52 -38.28 34.96
CA ALA A 258 2.30 -36.96 34.40
C ALA A 258 1.25 -36.20 35.24
N PRO A 259 1.42 -34.88 35.45
CA PRO A 259 0.54 -34.11 36.34
C PRO A 259 -0.91 -34.03 35.86
N PHE A 260 -1.14 -34.12 34.54
CA PHE A 260 -2.48 -34.15 33.96
C PHE A 260 -2.48 -34.83 32.59
N ASN A 261 -3.66 -35.21 32.12
CA ASN A 261 -3.86 -35.76 30.79
C ASN A 261 -4.10 -34.63 29.77
N PRO A 262 -3.20 -34.40 28.79
CA PRO A 262 -3.29 -33.29 27.83
C PRO A 262 -4.24 -33.55 26.65
N THR A 263 -4.78 -34.76 26.51
CA THR A 263 -5.53 -35.20 25.30
C THR A 263 -6.69 -34.27 24.95
N PHE A 264 -7.56 -33.94 25.91
CA PHE A 264 -8.72 -33.08 25.65
C PHE A 264 -8.30 -31.66 25.22
N ALA A 265 -7.26 -31.10 25.84
CA ALA A 265 -6.73 -29.79 25.46
C ALA A 265 -6.12 -29.81 24.04
N LEU A 266 -5.41 -30.87 23.68
CA LEU A 266 -4.85 -31.07 22.34
C LEU A 266 -5.96 -31.22 21.26
N VAL A 267 -7.00 -31.99 21.55
CA VAL A 267 -8.16 -32.15 20.65
C VAL A 267 -8.88 -30.83 20.47
N LEU A 268 -9.15 -30.09 21.54
CA LEU A 268 -9.76 -28.77 21.47
C LEU A 268 -8.90 -27.79 20.65
N PHE A 269 -7.58 -27.81 20.87
CA PHE A 269 -6.64 -26.98 20.12
C PHE A 269 -6.71 -27.28 18.62
N LEU A 270 -6.68 -28.57 18.25
CA LEU A 270 -6.75 -29.00 16.86
C LEU A 270 -8.09 -28.61 16.23
N LEU A 271 -9.21 -28.78 16.93
CA LEU A 271 -10.54 -28.38 16.47
C LEU A 271 -10.65 -26.87 16.23
N LEU A 272 -10.19 -26.05 17.17
CA LEU A 272 -10.24 -24.60 17.01
C LEU A 272 -9.28 -24.12 15.92
N MET A 273 -8.11 -24.75 15.79
CA MET A 273 -7.16 -24.49 14.71
C MET A 273 -7.78 -24.80 13.34
N THR A 274 -8.43 -25.96 13.18
CA THR A 274 -9.07 -26.32 11.90
C THR A 274 -10.25 -25.40 11.60
N LEU A 275 -11.09 -25.09 12.59
CA LEU A 275 -12.22 -24.17 12.43
C LEU A 275 -11.77 -22.78 11.99
N THR A 276 -10.79 -22.20 12.69
CA THR A 276 -10.27 -20.86 12.36
C THR A 276 -9.54 -20.84 11.01
N PHE A 277 -8.90 -21.94 10.63
CA PHE A 277 -8.32 -22.12 9.30
C PHE A 277 -9.36 -22.14 8.19
N VAL A 278 -10.44 -22.91 8.36
CA VAL A 278 -11.53 -22.97 7.38
C VAL A 278 -12.18 -21.60 7.21
N VAL A 279 -12.47 -20.88 8.30
CA VAL A 279 -13.01 -19.52 8.25
C VAL A 279 -12.08 -18.55 7.52
N SER A 280 -10.77 -18.62 7.82
CA SER A 280 -9.75 -17.81 7.14
C SER A 280 -9.69 -18.10 5.64
N LEU A 281 -9.69 -19.38 5.24
CA LEU A 281 -9.72 -19.79 3.84
C LEU A 281 -10.98 -19.34 3.12
N LEU A 282 -12.16 -19.46 3.74
CA LEU A 282 -13.43 -19.07 3.13
C LEU A 282 -13.48 -17.56 2.86
N LEU A 283 -13.14 -16.72 3.85
CA LEU A 283 -13.07 -15.27 3.65
C LEU A 283 -12.07 -14.89 2.56
N THR A 284 -10.90 -15.53 2.59
CA THR A 284 -9.82 -15.31 1.62
C THR A 284 -10.25 -15.70 0.21
N ARG A 285 -10.96 -16.82 0.07
CA ARG A 285 -11.48 -17.30 -1.21
C ARG A 285 -12.54 -16.36 -1.78
N ILE A 286 -13.55 -15.99 -0.99
CA ILE A 286 -14.60 -15.07 -1.45
C ILE A 286 -13.96 -13.73 -1.87
N ARG A 287 -13.00 -13.23 -1.10
CA ARG A 287 -12.29 -11.99 -1.47
C ARG A 287 -11.44 -12.15 -2.72
N ALA A 288 -10.77 -13.28 -2.92
CA ALA A 288 -9.93 -13.56 -4.08
C ALA A 288 -10.76 -13.68 -5.38
N GLU A 289 -12.03 -14.07 -5.30
CA GLU A 289 -12.92 -14.15 -6.47
C GLU A 289 -13.28 -12.77 -7.04
N ILE A 290 -13.25 -11.72 -6.20
CA ILE A 290 -13.49 -10.31 -6.58
C ILE A 290 -12.23 -9.66 -7.16
N ALA A 291 -11.05 -10.24 -6.94
CA ALA A 291 -9.80 -9.64 -7.41
C ALA A 291 -9.63 -9.82 -8.92
N GLU A 292 -9.62 -8.70 -9.65
CA GLU A 292 -9.35 -8.65 -11.09
C GLU A 292 -7.96 -8.04 -11.34
N PRO A 293 -6.91 -8.87 -11.52
CA PRO A 293 -5.54 -8.40 -11.70
C PRO A 293 -5.30 -7.96 -13.15
N ILE A 294 -6.09 -7.03 -13.67
CA ILE A 294 -5.92 -6.49 -15.02
C ILE A 294 -4.64 -5.65 -15.02
N THR A 295 -3.82 -5.79 -16.07
CA THR A 295 -2.58 -5.04 -16.23
C THR A 295 -2.52 -4.36 -17.59
N GLU A 296 -3.47 -3.44 -17.83
CA GLU A 296 -3.59 -2.72 -19.10
C GLU A 296 -3.26 -1.23 -18.95
N THR A 297 -2.70 -0.68 -20.02
CA THR A 297 -2.26 0.70 -20.13
C THR A 297 -2.71 1.23 -21.49
N SER A 298 -3.24 2.46 -21.50
CA SER A 298 -3.50 3.20 -22.73
C SER A 298 -2.21 3.82 -23.21
N GLU A 299 -1.95 3.71 -24.52
CA GLU A 299 -0.69 4.11 -25.13
C GLU A 299 -0.97 5.04 -26.29
N PHE A 300 -0.32 6.19 -26.27
CA PHE A 300 -0.39 7.18 -27.34
C PHE A 300 1.02 7.54 -27.77
N ARG A 301 1.27 7.42 -29.07
CA ARG A 301 2.56 7.75 -29.69
C ARG A 301 2.33 8.42 -31.03
N GLU A 302 2.60 9.72 -31.08
CA GLU A 302 2.52 10.50 -32.31
C GLU A 302 3.70 11.46 -32.42
N HIS A 303 4.02 11.78 -33.67
CA HIS A 303 4.97 12.80 -34.03
C HIS A 303 4.22 14.07 -34.42
N TRP A 304 4.54 15.20 -33.78
CA TRP A 304 3.92 16.49 -34.03
C TRP A 304 4.97 17.50 -34.51
N GLN A 305 4.54 18.42 -35.37
CA GLN A 305 5.37 19.49 -35.93
C GLN A 305 4.61 20.79 -35.77
N GLU A 306 5.10 21.64 -34.87
CA GLU A 306 4.39 22.84 -34.41
C GLU A 306 5.36 24.04 -34.42
N ASN A 307 4.86 25.24 -34.76
CA ASN A 307 5.67 26.46 -34.76
C ASN A 307 5.69 27.14 -33.37
N VAL A 308 5.99 26.36 -32.33
CA VAL A 308 6.02 26.81 -30.93
C VAL A 308 7.33 26.42 -30.26
N HIS A 309 7.72 27.10 -29.17
CA HIS A 309 8.96 26.79 -28.47
C HIS A 309 8.83 25.46 -27.69
N PRO A 310 9.87 24.59 -27.63
CA PRO A 310 9.78 23.28 -26.94
C PRO A 310 9.30 23.33 -25.49
N LYS A 311 9.63 24.41 -24.79
CA LYS A 311 9.19 24.66 -23.40
C LYS A 311 7.66 24.78 -23.25
N ASP A 312 6.96 25.26 -24.28
CA ASP A 312 5.51 25.40 -24.23
C ASP A 312 4.79 24.06 -24.17
N PHE A 313 5.36 23.03 -24.78
CA PHE A 313 4.87 21.67 -24.66
C PHE A 313 4.90 21.17 -23.21
N PHE A 314 6.06 21.27 -22.55
CA PHE A 314 6.21 20.85 -21.15
C PHE A 314 5.33 21.66 -20.20
N ARG A 315 5.16 22.96 -20.50
CA ARG A 315 4.26 23.84 -19.75
C ARG A 315 2.79 23.45 -19.93
N ALA A 316 2.37 23.03 -21.13
CA ALA A 316 1.01 22.57 -21.39
C ALA A 316 0.68 21.35 -20.52
N LEU A 317 1.59 20.37 -20.47
CA LEU A 317 1.45 19.20 -19.61
C LEU A 317 1.37 19.58 -18.14
N ASP A 318 2.27 20.45 -17.65
CA ASP A 318 2.25 20.90 -16.26
C ASP A 318 0.93 21.59 -15.91
N MET A 319 0.42 22.48 -16.77
CA MET A 319 -0.85 23.18 -16.56
C MET A 319 -2.02 22.20 -16.49
N GLU A 320 -2.09 21.27 -17.43
CA GLU A 320 -3.15 20.25 -17.46
C GLU A 320 -3.08 19.35 -16.21
N MET A 321 -1.88 18.98 -15.77
CA MET A 321 -1.68 18.26 -14.50
C MET A 321 -2.06 19.10 -13.27
N MET A 322 -2.06 20.43 -13.33
CA MET A 322 -2.60 21.28 -12.26
C MET A 322 -4.13 21.31 -12.26
N ASP A 323 -4.76 21.28 -13.44
CA ASP A 323 -6.22 21.28 -13.59
C ASP A 323 -6.83 19.95 -13.14
N LEU A 324 -6.10 18.84 -13.31
CA LEU A 324 -6.50 17.50 -12.84
C LEU A 324 -6.41 17.30 -11.31
N ARG A 325 -6.19 18.35 -10.52
CA ARG A 325 -6.11 18.25 -9.04
C ARG A 325 -7.49 18.01 -8.44
N TYR A 326 -7.60 16.94 -7.66
CA TYR A 326 -8.83 16.64 -6.92
C TYR A 326 -8.90 17.42 -5.60
N LYS A 327 -9.98 18.19 -5.39
CA LYS A 327 -10.21 19.03 -4.20
C LYS A 327 -9.03 19.97 -3.88
N GLU A 328 -8.41 20.52 -4.93
CA GLU A 328 -7.23 21.42 -4.85
C GLU A 328 -5.97 20.77 -4.24
N ILE A 329 -5.98 19.47 -3.97
CA ILE A 329 -4.83 18.75 -3.44
C ILE A 329 -3.84 18.50 -4.58
N PRO A 330 -2.54 18.84 -4.43
CA PRO A 330 -1.56 18.69 -5.51
C PRO A 330 -1.38 17.23 -5.91
N ASN A 331 -1.13 16.97 -7.19
CA ASN A 331 -0.85 15.63 -7.69
C ASN A 331 0.53 15.10 -7.22
N ARG A 332 0.70 13.78 -7.24
CA ARG A 332 1.94 13.12 -6.76
C ARG A 332 2.93 13.03 -7.91
N ILE A 333 4.18 13.40 -7.65
CA ILE A 333 5.22 13.42 -8.67
C ILE A 333 6.27 12.38 -8.27
N TYR A 334 6.41 11.34 -9.10
CA TYR A 334 7.38 10.26 -8.85
C TYR A 334 8.70 10.46 -9.59
N ARG A 335 8.66 11.22 -10.69
CA ARG A 335 9.82 11.68 -11.44
C ARG A 335 9.52 13.11 -11.89
N GLU A 336 10.28 14.07 -11.35
CA GLU A 336 10.11 15.47 -11.75
C GLU A 336 10.42 15.66 -13.24
N LEU A 337 9.58 16.45 -13.92
CA LEU A 337 9.81 16.86 -15.30
C LEU A 337 10.98 17.84 -15.35
N ASN A 338 12.15 17.38 -15.81
CA ASN A 338 13.34 18.20 -15.99
C ASN A 338 13.72 18.21 -17.46
N PRO A 339 13.17 19.13 -18.26
CA PRO A 339 13.46 19.19 -19.69
C PRO A 339 14.89 19.67 -19.91
N ASN A 340 15.69 18.88 -20.62
CA ASN A 340 17.04 19.24 -21.02
C ASN A 340 17.03 19.74 -22.45
N LEU A 341 17.60 20.92 -22.70
CA LEU A 341 17.82 21.50 -24.02
C LEU A 341 19.30 21.37 -24.35
N ASN A 342 19.61 20.54 -25.35
CA ASN A 342 20.97 20.35 -25.85
C ASN A 342 21.12 21.15 -27.15
N MET A 343 22.04 22.11 -27.17
CA MET A 343 22.32 22.89 -28.38
C MET A 343 23.23 22.09 -29.31
N GLU A 344 22.89 22.04 -30.61
CA GLU A 344 23.67 21.33 -31.61
C GLU A 344 24.36 22.32 -32.56
N GLY A 345 25.65 22.56 -32.29
CA GLY A 345 26.49 23.43 -33.11
C GLY A 345 26.18 24.92 -32.94
N SER A 346 25.15 25.43 -33.64
CA SER A 346 24.72 26.85 -33.60
C SER A 346 23.63 27.09 -32.56
N MET A 347 23.53 28.30 -32.01
CA MET A 347 22.48 28.70 -31.05
C MET A 347 21.04 28.51 -31.58
N ASP A 348 20.86 28.40 -32.90
CA ASP A 348 19.55 28.35 -33.56
C ASP A 348 19.02 26.91 -33.78
N LYS A 349 19.73 25.86 -33.34
CA LYS A 349 19.25 24.46 -33.42
C LYS A 349 19.61 23.67 -32.18
N GLY A 350 18.74 22.77 -31.78
CA GLY A 350 19.01 21.86 -30.69
C GLY A 350 18.05 20.70 -30.60
N SER A 351 18.39 19.76 -29.72
CA SER A 351 17.55 18.65 -29.31
C SER A 351 17.04 18.88 -27.89
N PHE A 352 15.89 18.29 -27.58
CA PHE A 352 15.33 18.32 -26.24
C PHE A 352 14.73 16.98 -25.87
N ALA A 353 14.78 16.68 -24.57
CA ALA A 353 14.15 15.50 -24.01
C ALA A 353 13.58 15.83 -22.62
N GLY A 354 12.43 15.23 -22.32
CA GLY A 354 11.80 15.32 -21.01
C GLY A 354 11.04 14.03 -20.69
N ASP A 355 11.02 13.70 -19.41
CA ASP A 355 10.39 12.48 -18.89
C ASP A 355 9.81 12.80 -17.50
N THR A 356 8.57 12.37 -17.26
CA THR A 356 7.91 12.49 -15.96
C THR A 356 6.96 11.34 -15.70
N ILE A 357 6.83 10.98 -14.42
CA ILE A 357 5.82 10.05 -13.93
C ILE A 357 5.05 10.78 -12.85
N GLN A 358 3.76 10.96 -13.07
CA GLN A 358 2.86 11.65 -12.16
C GLN A 358 1.62 10.81 -11.90
N GLU A 359 1.02 10.99 -10.73
CA GLU A 359 -0.23 10.34 -10.36
C GLU A 359 -1.22 11.40 -9.90
N THR A 360 -2.45 11.36 -10.44
CA THR A 360 -3.54 12.19 -9.92
C THR A 360 -3.84 11.82 -8.46
N GLN A 361 -4.40 12.74 -7.69
CA GLN A 361 -4.68 12.42 -6.29
C GLN A 361 -5.63 11.20 -6.15
N PRO A 362 -5.30 10.21 -5.30
CA PRO A 362 -6.10 9.01 -5.16
C PRO A 362 -7.44 9.31 -4.52
N VAL A 363 -8.49 8.91 -5.22
CA VAL A 363 -9.87 9.08 -4.79
C VAL A 363 -10.36 7.77 -4.18
N TYR A 364 -11.03 7.85 -3.03
CA TYR A 364 -11.61 6.66 -2.39
C TYR A 364 -12.63 5.99 -3.32
N GLN A 365 -12.50 4.68 -3.46
CA GLN A 365 -13.45 3.84 -4.20
C GLN A 365 -14.08 2.84 -3.22
N GLU A 366 -15.41 2.87 -3.12
CA GLU A 366 -16.14 1.86 -2.35
C GLU A 366 -16.13 0.53 -3.11
N VAL A 367 -15.76 -0.54 -2.42
CA VAL A 367 -15.73 -1.89 -2.98
C VAL A 367 -17.07 -2.54 -2.69
N ASP A 368 -17.75 -2.98 -3.74
CA ASP A 368 -18.99 -3.74 -3.58
C ASP A 368 -18.65 -5.17 -3.16
N TYR A 369 -18.79 -5.45 -1.87
CA TYR A 369 -18.52 -6.76 -1.30
C TYR A 369 -19.79 -7.61 -1.28
N PRO A 370 -19.74 -8.87 -1.76
CA PRO A 370 -20.84 -9.81 -1.64
C PRO A 370 -21.35 -9.93 -0.20
N ASP A 371 -22.67 -10.07 -0.03
CA ASP A 371 -23.31 -10.20 1.28
C ASP A 371 -22.74 -11.37 2.10
N SER A 372 -22.33 -12.44 1.42
CA SER A 372 -21.66 -13.59 2.03
C SER A 372 -20.39 -13.17 2.76
N LEU A 373 -19.50 -12.39 2.12
CA LEU A 373 -18.27 -11.88 2.74
C LEU A 373 -18.59 -11.00 3.94
N GLN A 374 -19.58 -10.12 3.83
CA GLN A 374 -19.97 -9.24 4.93
C GLN A 374 -20.49 -10.03 6.14
N THR A 375 -21.29 -11.07 5.89
CA THR A 375 -21.87 -11.95 6.91
C THR A 375 -20.80 -12.81 7.57
N PHE A 376 -19.93 -13.47 6.80
CA PHE A 376 -18.82 -14.25 7.35
C PHE A 376 -17.83 -13.39 8.14
N ARG A 377 -17.55 -12.17 7.65
CA ARG A 377 -16.69 -11.21 8.36
C ARG A 377 -17.31 -10.81 9.70
N LEU A 378 -18.60 -10.49 9.73
CA LEU A 378 -19.29 -10.16 10.98
C LEU A 378 -19.37 -11.38 11.92
N GLY A 379 -19.71 -12.55 11.40
CA GLY A 379 -19.80 -13.79 12.16
C GLY A 379 -18.47 -14.20 12.80
N SER A 380 -17.37 -14.10 12.05
CA SER A 380 -16.01 -14.35 12.57
C SER A 380 -15.61 -13.36 13.67
N ALA A 381 -15.99 -12.09 13.56
CA ALA A 381 -15.76 -11.12 14.62
C ALA A 381 -16.56 -11.42 15.89
N ILE A 382 -17.85 -11.75 15.75
CA ILE A 382 -18.72 -12.13 16.87
C ILE A 382 -18.17 -13.38 17.56
N ALA A 383 -17.82 -14.41 16.79
CA ALA A 383 -17.20 -15.64 17.33
C ALA A 383 -15.87 -15.34 18.05
N GLY A 384 -15.04 -14.47 17.49
CA GLY A 384 -13.79 -14.03 18.12
C GLY A 384 -14.03 -13.35 19.47
N HIS A 385 -15.00 -12.43 19.56
CA HIS A 385 -15.37 -11.78 20.81
C HIS A 385 -15.97 -12.77 21.81
N LEU A 386 -16.82 -13.69 21.36
CA LEU A 386 -17.40 -14.73 22.21
C LEU A 386 -16.31 -15.61 22.82
N PHE A 387 -15.33 -16.07 22.03
CA PHE A 387 -14.20 -16.86 22.56
C PHE A 387 -13.39 -16.10 23.60
N VAL A 388 -13.15 -14.80 23.41
CA VAL A 388 -12.45 -13.98 24.42
C VAL A 388 -13.28 -13.81 25.70
N VAL A 389 -14.59 -13.59 25.58
CA VAL A 389 -15.49 -13.48 26.74
C VAL A 389 -15.59 -14.81 27.50
N VAL A 390 -15.74 -15.92 26.79
CA VAL A 390 -15.75 -17.27 27.39
C VAL A 390 -14.40 -17.59 28.03
N ALA A 391 -13.28 -17.19 27.41
CA ALA A 391 -11.96 -17.32 28.01
C ALA A 391 -11.85 -16.53 29.33
N ALA A 392 -12.34 -15.30 29.36
CA ALA A 392 -12.36 -14.49 30.59
C ALA A 392 -13.24 -15.12 31.67
N PHE A 393 -14.40 -15.65 31.29
CA PHE A 393 -15.30 -16.37 32.19
C PHE A 393 -14.64 -17.64 32.76
N LEU A 394 -14.04 -18.48 31.92
CA LEU A 394 -13.31 -19.66 32.38
C LEU A 394 -12.12 -19.29 33.28
N LEU A 395 -11.42 -18.21 32.96
CA LEU A 395 -10.31 -17.73 33.78
C LEU A 395 -10.76 -17.28 35.17
N TYR A 396 -11.96 -16.70 35.29
CA TYR A 396 -12.57 -16.39 36.59
C TYR A 396 -12.86 -17.66 37.41
N PHE A 397 -13.40 -18.72 36.79
CA PHE A 397 -13.62 -20.00 37.47
C PHE A 397 -12.33 -20.81 37.71
N ALA A 398 -11.26 -20.49 36.99
CA ALA A 398 -9.96 -21.15 37.12
C ALA A 398 -9.18 -20.73 38.37
N MET A 399 -9.69 -19.79 39.19
CA MET A 399 -9.04 -19.38 40.44
C MET A 399 -9.01 -20.55 41.43
N PRO A 400 -7.82 -21.11 41.73
CA PRO A 400 -7.71 -22.27 42.59
C PRO A 400 -8.00 -21.92 44.06
N ALA A 401 -8.65 -22.84 44.76
CA ALA A 401 -8.74 -22.83 46.23
C ALA A 401 -7.45 -23.36 46.88
N GLU A 402 -6.75 -24.29 46.20
CA GLU A 402 -5.48 -24.90 46.63
C GLU A 402 -4.46 -24.93 45.49
N LEU A 403 -3.18 -24.67 45.80
CA LEU A 403 -2.11 -24.59 44.80
C LEU A 403 -1.58 -25.98 44.43
N SER A 404 -2.28 -26.71 43.56
CA SER A 404 -1.81 -28.00 43.00
C SER A 404 -1.47 -27.88 41.52
N LEU A 405 -0.33 -28.45 41.10
CA LEU A 405 0.08 -28.45 39.69
C LEU A 405 -0.94 -29.18 38.80
N ASN A 406 -1.58 -30.21 39.33
CA ASN A 406 -2.57 -31.04 38.63
C ASN A 406 -3.86 -30.26 38.33
N GLY A 407 -4.23 -29.27 39.17
CA GLY A 407 -5.40 -28.42 38.97
C GLY A 407 -5.10 -27.10 38.23
N LEU A 408 -3.95 -26.49 38.49
CA LEU A 408 -3.57 -25.17 37.94
C LEU A 408 -3.30 -25.20 36.44
N PHE A 409 -2.59 -26.22 35.95
CA PHE A 409 -2.21 -26.27 34.53
C PHE A 409 -3.44 -26.41 33.62
N PRO A 410 -4.34 -27.39 33.82
CA PRO A 410 -5.53 -27.54 32.98
C PRO A 410 -6.45 -26.31 33.04
N SER A 411 -6.65 -25.74 34.24
CA SER A 411 -7.56 -24.61 34.45
C SER A 411 -7.09 -23.33 33.72
N LEU A 412 -5.79 -23.10 33.59
CA LEU A 412 -5.23 -21.99 32.81
C LEU A 412 -5.17 -22.27 31.30
N LEU A 413 -4.98 -23.53 30.89
CA LEU A 413 -4.79 -23.88 29.48
C LEU A 413 -6.04 -23.61 28.64
N PHE A 414 -7.24 -24.00 29.07
CA PHE A 414 -8.47 -23.80 28.29
C PHE A 414 -8.79 -22.32 28.00
N PRO A 415 -8.74 -21.40 28.99
CA PRO A 415 -8.84 -19.96 28.75
C PRO A 415 -7.83 -19.47 27.73
N VAL A 416 -6.56 -19.89 27.84
CA VAL A 416 -5.48 -19.45 26.94
C VAL A 416 -5.75 -19.91 25.51
N ILE A 417 -6.18 -21.16 25.31
CA ILE A 417 -6.52 -21.71 23.99
C ILE A 417 -7.65 -20.89 23.33
N LEU A 418 -8.75 -20.66 24.06
CA LEU A 418 -9.88 -19.88 23.54
C LEU A 418 -9.48 -18.43 23.25
N TYR A 419 -8.69 -17.81 24.13
CA TYR A 419 -8.20 -16.45 23.94
C TYR A 419 -7.35 -16.32 22.66
N VAL A 420 -6.43 -17.27 22.43
CA VAL A 420 -5.56 -17.30 21.24
C VAL A 420 -6.35 -17.33 19.94
N PHE A 421 -7.30 -18.27 19.83
CA PHE A 421 -8.11 -18.43 18.62
C PHE A 421 -9.13 -17.29 18.49
N GLY A 422 -9.65 -16.78 19.60
CA GLY A 422 -10.49 -15.58 19.63
C GLY A 422 -9.76 -14.36 19.07
N VAL A 423 -8.57 -14.05 19.57
CA VAL A 423 -7.74 -12.94 19.07
C VAL A 423 -7.35 -13.15 17.60
N SER A 424 -7.10 -14.39 17.16
CA SER A 424 -6.79 -14.70 15.77
C SER A 424 -7.98 -14.38 14.84
N LEU A 425 -9.20 -14.73 15.23
CA LEU A 425 -10.42 -14.37 14.50
C LEU A 425 -10.67 -12.85 14.49
N LEU A 426 -10.43 -12.16 15.61
CA LEU A 426 -10.54 -10.70 15.67
C LEU A 426 -9.53 -10.01 14.74
N MET A 427 -8.30 -10.52 14.67
CA MET A 427 -7.28 -10.02 13.75
C MET A 427 -7.67 -10.24 12.29
N LEU A 428 -8.22 -11.41 11.96
CA LEU A 428 -8.76 -11.73 10.65
C LEU A 428 -9.87 -10.75 10.27
N ALA A 429 -10.89 -10.58 11.12
CA ALA A 429 -11.99 -9.66 10.86
C ALA A 429 -11.53 -8.21 10.68
N HIS A 430 -10.60 -7.75 11.54
CA HIS A 430 -10.00 -6.42 11.45
C HIS A 430 -9.31 -6.18 10.11
N LEU A 431 -8.63 -7.20 9.57
CA LEU A 431 -7.96 -7.13 8.28
C LEU A 431 -8.96 -6.82 7.16
N TYR A 432 -10.09 -7.52 7.10
CA TYR A 432 -11.13 -7.30 6.09
C TYR A 432 -11.98 -6.05 6.30
N TRP A 433 -12.05 -5.50 7.51
CA TRP A 433 -12.66 -4.18 7.73
C TRP A 433 -11.74 -3.03 7.35
N GLY A 434 -10.44 -3.21 7.51
CA GLY A 434 -9.48 -2.14 7.21
C GLY A 434 -9.04 -2.07 5.75
N GLU A 435 -9.54 -2.91 4.84
CA GLU A 435 -9.22 -2.76 3.42
C GLU A 435 -9.88 -1.48 2.88
N ILE A 436 -9.06 -0.57 2.32
CA ILE A 436 -9.56 0.61 1.62
C ILE A 436 -8.89 0.69 0.25
N GLN A 437 -9.70 0.92 -0.78
CA GLN A 437 -9.25 1.05 -2.16
C GLN A 437 -9.32 2.49 -2.63
N PHE A 438 -8.37 2.84 -3.51
CA PHE A 438 -8.27 4.14 -4.13
C PHE A 438 -8.06 3.98 -5.62
N LYS A 439 -8.74 4.84 -6.38
CA LYS A 439 -8.61 5.00 -7.82
C LYS A 439 -7.83 6.27 -8.13
N SER A 440 -6.86 6.18 -9.03
CA SER A 440 -6.10 7.31 -9.56
C SER A 440 -5.62 7.01 -10.97
N TYR A 441 -5.17 8.05 -11.68
CA TYR A 441 -4.52 7.91 -12.98
C TYR A 441 -3.01 8.03 -12.77
N LEU A 442 -2.28 7.02 -13.22
CA LEU A 442 -0.83 7.03 -13.29
C LEU A 442 -0.43 7.36 -14.73
N ILE A 443 0.25 8.48 -14.90
CA ILE A 443 0.60 9.07 -16.18
C ILE A 443 2.12 9.05 -16.28
N HIS A 444 2.62 8.37 -17.29
CA HIS A 444 4.02 8.42 -17.71
C HIS A 444 4.08 9.15 -19.04
N PHE A 445 4.88 10.20 -19.08
CA PHE A 445 5.12 10.98 -20.26
C PHE A 445 6.62 10.97 -20.56
N GLN A 446 6.96 10.67 -21.81
CA GLN A 446 8.28 10.83 -22.36
C GLN A 446 8.16 11.58 -23.69
N GLY A 447 8.97 12.61 -23.88
CA GLY A 447 9.00 13.36 -25.13
C GLY A 447 10.42 13.71 -25.52
N GLU A 448 10.73 13.51 -26.78
CA GLU A 448 12.00 13.86 -27.38
C GLU A 448 11.77 14.52 -28.74
N GLY A 449 12.63 15.47 -29.09
CA GLY A 449 12.47 16.22 -30.32
C GLY A 449 13.64 17.13 -30.63
N THR A 450 13.51 17.84 -31.73
CA THR A 450 14.45 18.87 -32.18
C THR A 450 13.71 20.18 -32.42
N TYR A 451 14.42 21.27 -32.26
CA TYR A 451 13.92 22.59 -32.61
C TYR A 451 14.92 23.31 -33.50
N SER A 452 14.40 24.15 -34.38
CA SER A 452 15.17 25.05 -35.21
C SER A 452 14.54 26.44 -35.18
N GLU A 453 15.33 27.43 -34.83
CA GLU A 453 14.98 28.83 -34.88
C GLU A 453 15.39 29.38 -36.25
N SER A 454 14.47 30.07 -36.92
CA SER A 454 14.71 30.77 -38.17
C SER A 454 14.49 32.25 -37.94
N LYS A 455 15.56 33.04 -38.05
CA LYS A 455 15.51 34.49 -37.95
C LYS A 455 15.19 35.08 -39.31
N LEU A 456 14.02 35.69 -39.45
CA LEU A 456 13.62 36.47 -40.61
C LEU A 456 13.94 37.92 -40.31
N SER A 457 15.01 38.43 -40.93
CA SER A 457 15.37 39.85 -40.88
C SER A 457 14.88 40.56 -42.13
N VAL A 458 14.09 41.61 -41.95
CA VAL A 458 13.60 42.48 -43.03
C VAL A 458 14.13 43.90 -42.79
N GLY A 459 14.58 44.58 -43.86
CA GLY A 459 15.04 45.98 -43.79
C GLY A 459 16.53 46.25 -44.03
N MET A 460 17.29 45.35 -44.68
CA MET A 460 18.69 45.65 -45.04
C MET A 460 18.79 46.45 -46.35
N SER A 461 18.33 47.71 -46.36
CA SER A 461 18.73 48.68 -47.39
C SER A 461 19.91 49.51 -46.86
N TYR A 462 20.78 49.97 -47.75
CA TYR A 462 22.06 50.63 -47.41
C TYR A 462 21.90 51.89 -46.53
N ASP A 463 20.71 52.49 -46.52
CA ASP A 463 20.37 53.73 -45.80
C ASP A 463 19.35 53.56 -44.66
N ASP A 464 18.91 52.33 -44.37
CA ASP A 464 17.87 52.07 -43.35
C ASP A 464 18.48 51.68 -41.99
N SER A 465 18.15 52.44 -40.95
CA SER A 465 18.60 52.19 -39.57
C SER A 465 17.65 51.29 -38.78
N THR A 466 16.50 50.92 -39.36
CA THR A 466 15.48 50.11 -38.69
C THR A 466 15.57 48.65 -39.12
N ARG A 467 16.30 47.85 -38.34
CA ARG A 467 16.35 46.39 -38.49
C ARG A 467 15.30 45.77 -37.58
N SER A 468 14.30 45.12 -38.16
CA SER A 468 13.38 44.27 -37.42
C SER A 468 13.74 42.81 -37.66
N GLU A 469 13.81 42.05 -36.57
CA GLU A 469 14.06 40.61 -36.59
C GLU A 469 12.88 39.89 -35.99
N ASN A 470 12.32 38.94 -36.74
CA ASN A 470 11.32 38.03 -36.23
C ASN A 470 11.91 36.62 -36.18
N THR A 471 11.80 35.95 -35.03
CA THR A 471 12.32 34.60 -34.84
C THR A 471 11.17 33.61 -34.85
N VAL A 472 11.12 32.76 -35.87
CA VAL A 472 10.15 31.67 -35.98
C VAL A 472 10.81 30.40 -35.47
N VAL A 473 10.27 29.81 -34.41
CA VAL A 473 10.75 28.54 -33.87
C VAL A 473 9.90 27.41 -34.43
N ARG A 474 10.56 26.45 -35.09
CA ARG A 474 9.93 25.21 -35.55
C ARG A 474 10.35 24.08 -34.63
N THR A 475 9.39 23.40 -34.07
CA THR A 475 9.62 22.29 -33.14
C THR A 475 9.02 21.01 -33.71
N SER A 476 9.85 19.98 -33.76
CA SER A 476 9.48 18.65 -34.24
C SER A 476 9.72 17.67 -33.10
N TYR A 477 8.70 16.93 -32.69
CA TYR A 477 8.80 16.11 -31.49
C TYR A 477 7.92 14.88 -31.53
N THR A 478 8.38 13.84 -30.84
CA THR A 478 7.68 12.59 -30.67
C THR A 478 7.22 12.51 -29.23
N THR A 479 5.91 12.45 -29.04
CA THR A 479 5.32 12.26 -27.71
C THR A 479 5.07 10.77 -27.47
N TYR A 480 5.35 10.34 -26.25
CA TYR A 480 5.00 9.02 -25.77
C TYR A 480 4.27 9.17 -24.44
N PHE A 481 2.96 8.95 -24.49
CA PHE A 481 2.11 8.94 -23.30
C PHE A 481 1.67 7.53 -23.00
N LEU A 482 1.78 7.19 -21.72
CA LEU A 482 1.21 5.99 -21.15
C LEU A 482 0.34 6.37 -19.96
N VAL A 483 -0.94 6.05 -20.03
CA VAL A 483 -1.91 6.38 -18.99
C VAL A 483 -2.60 5.12 -18.57
N SER A 484 -2.62 4.87 -17.26
CA SER A 484 -3.37 3.77 -16.69
C SER A 484 -4.16 4.24 -15.49
N GLN A 485 -5.42 3.82 -15.42
CA GLN A 485 -6.22 3.96 -14.22
C GLN A 485 -5.82 2.85 -13.25
N ILE A 486 -5.15 3.22 -12.18
CA ILE A 486 -4.68 2.29 -11.16
C ILE A 486 -5.72 2.15 -10.05
N ILE A 487 -5.98 0.91 -9.65
CA ILE A 487 -6.69 0.60 -8.41
C ILE A 487 -5.65 0.15 -7.41
N SER A 488 -5.58 0.85 -6.29
CA SER A 488 -4.60 0.62 -5.25
C SER A 488 -5.28 0.36 -3.91
N SER A 489 -4.70 -0.51 -3.09
CA SER A 489 -5.23 -0.81 -1.75
C SER A 489 -4.21 -0.48 -0.68
N THR A 490 -4.72 0.06 0.42
CA THR A 490 -3.99 0.18 1.68
C THR A 490 -4.79 -0.45 2.81
N GLN A 491 -4.08 -0.86 3.86
CA GLN A 491 -4.68 -1.33 5.09
C GLN A 491 -4.86 -0.14 6.04
N ALA A 492 -6.11 0.25 6.29
CA ALA A 492 -6.45 1.26 7.26
C ALA A 492 -6.19 0.78 8.70
N GLN A 493 -5.78 1.71 9.56
CA GLN A 493 -5.67 1.51 11.00
C GLN A 493 -6.65 2.40 11.75
N SER A 494 -7.10 1.95 12.92
CA SER A 494 -7.88 2.78 13.84
C SER A 494 -6.97 3.80 14.53
N GLY A 495 -7.34 5.08 14.50
CA GLY A 495 -6.64 6.17 15.20
C GLY A 495 -5.99 7.19 14.26
N ALA A 496 -4.99 7.93 14.75
CA ALA A 496 -4.42 9.09 14.08
C ALA A 496 -3.57 8.81 12.82
N ASN A 497 -3.11 7.56 12.62
CA ASN A 497 -2.24 7.18 11.49
C ASN A 497 -2.96 6.25 10.49
N ALA A 498 -4.26 6.47 10.29
CA ALA A 498 -5.12 5.52 9.58
C ALA A 498 -4.60 5.07 8.21
N PHE A 499 -3.97 5.97 7.44
CA PHE A 499 -3.59 5.72 6.05
C PHE A 499 -2.11 5.92 5.74
N ARG A 500 -1.25 5.86 6.76
CA ARG A 500 0.20 6.02 6.57
C ARG A 500 0.92 4.72 6.17
N ASN A 501 0.15 3.66 5.94
CA ASN A 501 0.66 2.36 5.55
C ASN A 501 0.89 2.30 4.04
N ALA A 502 1.81 1.43 3.63
CA ALA A 502 2.12 1.19 2.23
C ALA A 502 0.85 0.90 1.42
N ARG A 503 0.78 1.54 0.25
CA ARG A 503 -0.31 1.41 -0.71
C ARG A 503 0.20 0.59 -1.89
N TYR A 504 -0.51 -0.49 -2.20
CA TYR A 504 -0.10 -1.46 -3.22
C TYR A 504 -1.05 -1.40 -4.43
N VAL A 505 -0.50 -1.47 -5.63
CA VAL A 505 -1.27 -1.53 -6.87
C VAL A 505 -1.88 -2.93 -7.01
N ILE A 506 -3.21 -3.00 -7.17
CA ILE A 506 -3.95 -4.24 -7.40
C ILE A 506 -4.12 -4.46 -8.91
N SER A 507 -4.63 -3.45 -9.61
CA SER A 507 -4.92 -3.53 -11.04
C SER A 507 -4.58 -2.21 -11.75
N LEU A 508 -4.37 -2.34 -13.06
CA LEU A 508 -4.11 -1.28 -14.01
C LEU A 508 -5.14 -1.45 -15.14
N HIS A 509 -5.98 -0.45 -15.35
CA HIS A 509 -7.00 -0.44 -16.40
C HIS A 509 -6.63 0.58 -17.46
N LYS A 510 -7.06 0.33 -18.71
CA LYS A 510 -7.01 1.36 -19.76
C LYS A 510 -7.79 2.59 -19.33
N ALA A 511 -7.28 3.73 -19.76
CA ALA A 511 -7.80 5.04 -19.46
C ALA A 511 -7.81 5.89 -20.75
N ASP A 512 -8.39 5.34 -21.82
CA ASP A 512 -8.39 5.97 -23.16
C ASP A 512 -9.01 7.38 -23.09
N ASN A 513 -10.13 7.55 -22.39
CA ASN A 513 -10.76 8.86 -22.21
C ASN A 513 -9.83 9.90 -21.53
N MET A 514 -9.00 9.48 -20.57
CA MET A 514 -8.05 10.39 -19.92
C MET A 514 -6.85 10.67 -20.82
N MET A 515 -6.41 9.67 -21.59
CA MET A 515 -5.37 9.85 -22.60
C MET A 515 -5.80 10.87 -23.65
N ASP A 516 -6.98 10.68 -24.24
CA ASP A 516 -7.53 11.56 -25.27
C ASP A 516 -7.71 12.97 -24.71
N HIS A 517 -8.23 13.10 -23.48
CA HIS A 517 -8.32 14.39 -22.80
C HIS A 517 -6.96 15.09 -22.69
N LEU A 518 -5.93 14.40 -22.18
CA LEU A 518 -4.59 14.99 -22.06
C LEU A 518 -4.04 15.41 -23.42
N VAL A 519 -4.16 14.56 -24.44
CA VAL A 519 -3.67 14.83 -25.80
C VAL A 519 -4.38 16.03 -26.41
N ASP A 520 -5.72 16.07 -26.36
CA ASP A 520 -6.53 17.13 -26.94
C ASP A 520 -6.27 18.47 -26.27
N ARG A 521 -6.12 18.48 -24.94
CA ARG A 521 -5.83 19.70 -24.17
C ARG A 521 -4.44 20.26 -24.47
N ILE A 522 -3.46 19.39 -24.62
CA ILE A 522 -2.10 19.79 -25.03
C ILE A 522 -2.12 20.34 -26.46
N LYS A 523 -2.75 19.63 -27.42
CA LYS A 523 -2.88 20.10 -28.81
C LYS A 523 -3.58 21.45 -28.88
N TYR A 524 -4.67 21.64 -28.13
CA TYR A 524 -5.40 22.91 -28.06
C TYR A 524 -4.51 24.06 -27.54
N PHE A 525 -3.77 23.82 -26.44
CA PHE A 525 -2.88 24.84 -25.88
C PHE A 525 -1.78 25.26 -26.87
N LEU A 526 -1.24 24.32 -27.64
CA LEU A 526 -0.18 24.59 -28.60
C LEU A 526 -0.70 25.32 -29.84
N ALA A 527 -1.86 24.92 -30.35
CA ALA A 527 -2.53 25.62 -31.45
C ALA A 527 -2.86 27.08 -31.09
N ASP A 528 -3.31 27.34 -29.86
CA ASP A 528 -3.54 28.71 -29.37
C ASP A 528 -2.23 29.53 -29.34
N ARG A 529 -1.13 28.93 -28.91
CA ARG A 529 0.20 29.57 -28.90
C ARG A 529 0.72 29.85 -30.31
N GLU A 530 0.55 28.91 -31.22
CA GLU A 530 0.91 29.09 -32.63
C GLU A 530 0.06 30.18 -33.29
N PHE A 531 -1.24 30.24 -33.01
CA PHE A 531 -2.12 31.30 -33.52
C PHE A 531 -1.68 32.68 -33.04
N ILE A 532 -1.30 32.82 -31.77
CA ILE A 532 -0.77 34.08 -31.23
C ILE A 532 0.55 34.44 -31.93
N ALA A 533 1.46 33.47 -32.09
CA ALA A 533 2.75 33.70 -32.75
C ALA A 533 2.59 34.12 -34.23
N SER A 534 1.71 33.45 -34.96
CA SER A 534 1.42 33.76 -36.36
C SER A 534 0.70 35.10 -36.55
N THR A 535 -0.27 35.43 -35.69
CA THR A 535 -0.98 36.72 -35.73
C THR A 535 -0.04 37.90 -35.44
N VAL A 536 0.84 37.75 -34.45
CA VAL A 536 1.87 38.76 -34.16
C VAL A 536 2.82 38.90 -35.35
N SER A 537 3.28 37.78 -35.90
CA SER A 537 4.13 37.76 -37.10
C SER A 537 3.48 38.44 -38.31
N GLU A 538 2.19 38.22 -38.56
CA GLU A 538 1.46 38.85 -39.67
C GLU A 538 1.26 40.35 -39.44
N LYS A 539 0.92 40.76 -38.21
CA LYS A 539 0.79 42.18 -37.84
C LYS A 539 2.13 42.90 -38.00
N ASP A 540 3.21 42.27 -37.53
CA ASP A 540 4.57 42.80 -37.69
C ASP A 540 4.94 42.86 -39.17
N GLY A 541 4.65 41.82 -39.96
CA GLY A 541 4.83 41.81 -41.41
C GLY A 541 4.13 42.96 -42.13
N LYS A 542 2.84 43.22 -41.82
CA LYS A 542 2.08 44.35 -42.37
C LYS A 542 2.63 45.71 -41.94
N ALA A 543 3.06 45.83 -40.69
CA ALA A 543 3.74 47.05 -40.22
C ALA A 543 5.06 47.28 -40.97
N MET A 544 5.81 46.21 -41.27
CA MET A 544 7.03 46.27 -42.05
C MET A 544 6.79 46.67 -43.51
N GLU A 545 5.75 46.13 -44.16
CA GLU A 545 5.34 46.54 -45.51
C GLU A 545 5.00 48.04 -45.57
N GLN A 546 4.32 48.56 -44.55
CA GLN A 546 4.00 49.98 -44.44
C GLN A 546 5.26 50.84 -44.27
N ILE A 547 6.20 50.44 -43.40
CA ILE A 547 7.48 51.14 -43.23
C ILE A 547 8.29 51.14 -44.53
N PHE A 548 8.35 49.99 -45.21
CA PHE A 548 9.04 49.87 -46.50
C PHE A 548 8.43 50.79 -47.57
N ALA A 549 7.10 50.83 -47.68
CA ALA A 549 6.41 51.73 -48.60
C ALA A 549 6.66 53.22 -48.27
N ILE A 550 6.74 53.58 -46.98
CA ILE A 550 7.11 54.94 -46.54
C ILE A 550 8.55 55.25 -46.93
N ASN A 551 9.49 54.31 -46.75
CA ASN A 551 10.90 54.49 -47.09
C ASN A 551 11.10 54.63 -48.62
N GLU A 552 10.41 53.84 -49.45
CA GLU A 552 10.42 54.02 -50.92
C GLU A 552 9.83 55.37 -51.35
N ALA A 553 8.74 55.81 -50.71
CA ALA A 553 8.14 57.11 -50.96
C ALA A 553 9.07 58.27 -50.54
N ALA A 554 9.82 58.11 -49.44
CA ALA A 554 10.82 59.09 -49.00
C ALA A 554 12.02 59.15 -49.95
N ALA A 555 12.56 58.00 -50.35
CA ALA A 555 13.69 57.91 -51.28
C ALA A 555 13.38 58.48 -52.67
N SER A 556 12.17 58.22 -53.20
CA SER A 556 11.71 58.79 -54.47
C SER A 556 11.56 60.32 -54.39
N LYS A 557 11.03 60.86 -53.28
CA LYS A 557 10.92 62.30 -53.04
C LYS A 557 12.28 62.98 -52.92
N GLN A 558 13.27 62.32 -52.31
CA GLN A 558 14.63 62.83 -52.19
C GLN A 558 15.36 62.87 -53.54
N LYS A 559 15.26 61.81 -54.36
CA LYS A 559 15.74 61.83 -55.77
C LYS A 559 15.13 62.97 -56.58
N HIS A 560 13.82 63.17 -56.46
CA HIS A 560 13.13 64.24 -57.16
C HIS A 560 13.63 65.62 -56.72
N THR A 561 13.94 65.80 -55.43
CA THR A 561 14.47 67.04 -54.87
C THR A 561 15.91 67.31 -55.34
N ASP A 562 16.77 66.28 -55.36
CA ASP A 562 18.15 66.37 -55.85
C ASP A 562 18.23 66.66 -57.36
N GLU A 563 17.34 66.09 -58.16
CA GLU A 563 17.23 66.42 -59.60
C GLU A 563 16.80 67.87 -59.81
N THR A 564 15.84 68.35 -59.01
CA THR A 564 15.38 69.74 -59.07
C THR A 564 16.47 70.72 -58.62
N GLU A 565 17.28 70.37 -57.60
CA GLU A 565 18.45 71.17 -57.20
C GLU A 565 19.57 71.14 -58.25
N LYS A 566 19.81 70.01 -58.91
CA LYS A 566 20.75 69.93 -60.04
C LYS A 566 20.30 70.79 -61.21
N GLU A 567 19.01 70.78 -61.56
CA GLU A 567 18.46 71.67 -62.59
C GLU A 567 18.59 73.15 -62.21
N LYS A 568 18.32 73.51 -60.95
CA LYS A 568 18.52 74.88 -60.46
C LYS A 568 20.00 75.30 -60.51
N ARG A 569 20.93 74.44 -60.12
CA ARG A 569 22.38 74.71 -60.22
C ARG A 569 22.85 74.79 -61.68
N LEU A 570 22.26 74.02 -62.58
CA LEU A 570 22.56 74.08 -64.02
C LEU A 570 22.05 75.40 -64.62
N ASN A 571 20.83 75.81 -64.28
CA ASN A 571 20.25 77.08 -64.71
C ASN A 571 20.97 78.30 -64.12
N GLN A 572 21.46 78.21 -62.89
CA GLN A 572 22.26 79.28 -62.27
C GLN A 572 23.63 79.43 -62.95
N LYS A 573 24.28 78.32 -63.33
CA LYS A 573 25.52 78.35 -64.14
C LYS A 573 25.31 78.89 -65.56
N LEU A 574 24.11 78.74 -66.13
CA LEU A 574 23.73 79.32 -67.43
C LEU A 574 23.51 80.84 -67.32
N HIS A 575 23.05 81.34 -66.16
CA HIS A 575 22.88 82.76 -65.92
C HIS A 575 24.19 83.51 -65.62
N ASP A 576 25.18 82.85 -65.01
CA ASP A 576 26.51 83.45 -64.75
C ASP A 576 27.41 83.54 -66.01
N HIS A 577 26.95 83.03 -67.16
CA HIS A 577 27.68 83.06 -68.45
C HIS A 577 27.06 83.98 -69.53
N GLN A 578 26.06 84.78 -69.16
CA GLN A 578 25.56 85.92 -69.95
C GLN A 578 25.98 87.21 -69.28
#